data_AF-A0A960P5T4-F1
#
_entry.id   AF-A0A960P5T4-F1
#
_cell.length_a   1.000
_cell.length_b   1.000
_cell.length_c   1.000
_cell.angle_alpha   90.00
_cell.angle_beta   90.00
_cell.angle_gamma   90.00
#
_symmetry.space_group_name_H-M   'P 1'
#
loop_
_entity.id
_entity.type
_entity.pdbx_description
1 polymer ?
#
loop_
_entity_poly.entity_id
_entity_poly.type
_entity_poly.pdbx_seq_one_letter_code
_entity_poly.pdbx_strand_id
1 'polypeptide(L)' 'MGRTNIVIDDELVAKAKELYGIETTREVVDFALRRLVGRGSREGFLALEGTGWEGDLDEMRQTRFPDWLY' A
#
# COMPACT_ATOMS: atom_id res chain seq x y z
N MET A 1 -19.97 13.36 -8.65
CA MET A 1 -20.21 11.90 -8.63
C MET A 1 -21.41 11.59 -9.50
N GLY A 2 -21.36 10.51 -10.27
CA GLY A 2 -22.50 9.99 -11.05
C GLY A 2 -23.14 8.79 -10.34
N ARG A 3 -24.41 8.53 -10.62
CA ARG A 3 -25.11 7.31 -10.18
C ARG A 3 -25.06 6.30 -11.31
N THR A 4 -24.72 5.06 -10.99
CA THR A 4 -24.66 3.95 -11.95
C THR A 4 -25.31 2.73 -11.31
N ASN A 5 -26.13 2.01 -12.08
CA ASN A 5 -26.69 0.72 -11.66
C ASN A 5 -25.82 -0.39 -12.24
N ILE A 6 -25.27 -1.23 -11.37
CA ILE A 6 -24.39 -2.36 -11.73
C ILE A 6 -24.79 -3.58 -10.92
N VAL A 7 -24.59 -4.76 -11.49
CA VAL A 7 -24.71 -6.03 -10.78
C VAL A 7 -23.33 -6.38 -10.23
N ILE A 8 -23.25 -6.69 -8.95
CA ILE A 8 -22.02 -7.08 -8.24
C ILE A 8 -22.32 -8.35 -7.45
N ASP A 9 -21.29 -9.17 -7.27
CA ASP A 9 -21.31 -10.34 -6.39
C ASP A 9 -21.35 -9.91 -4.91
N ASP A 10 -22.46 -10.24 -4.23
CA ASP A 10 -22.69 -9.87 -2.83
C ASP A 10 -21.75 -10.62 -1.86
N GLU A 11 -21.33 -11.84 -2.17
CA GLU A 11 -20.38 -12.59 -1.34
C GLU A 11 -19.00 -11.92 -1.38
N LEU A 12 -18.58 -11.47 -2.56
CA LEU A 12 -17.33 -10.73 -2.72
C LEU A 12 -17.37 -9.40 -1.97
N VAL A 13 -18.49 -8.69 -2.02
CA VAL A 13 -18.67 -7.43 -1.26
C VAL A 13 -18.63 -7.71 0.24
N ALA A 14 -19.34 -8.74 0.72
CA ALA A 14 -19.36 -9.10 2.14
C ALA A 14 -17.94 -9.42 2.64
N LYS A 15 -17.18 -10.21 1.87
CA LYS A 15 -15.79 -10.53 2.18
C LYS A 15 -14.91 -9.28 2.21
N ALA A 16 -15.08 -8.36 1.26
CA ALA A 16 -14.32 -7.11 1.25
C ALA A 16 -14.67 -6.22 2.46
N LYS A 17 -15.95 -6.16 2.86
CA LYS A 17 -16.37 -5.45 4.07
C LYS A 17 -15.72 -6.01 5.33
N GLU A 18 -15.71 -7.33 5.48
CA GLU A 18 -15.09 -8.01 6.61
C GLU A 18 -13.57 -7.76 6.65
N LEU A 19 -12.87 -7.99 5.53
CA LEU A 19 -11.42 -7.86 5.45
C LEU A 19 -10.91 -6.44 5.69
N TYR A 20 -11.68 -5.43 5.30
CA TYR A 20 -11.26 -4.03 5.35
C TYR A 20 -12.04 -3.17 6.35
N GLY A 21 -12.99 -3.77 7.10
CA GLY A 21 -13.82 -3.05 8.07
C GLY A 21 -14.72 -1.98 7.45
N ILE A 22 -15.20 -2.20 6.22
CA ILE A 22 -15.99 -1.21 5.47
C ILE A 22 -17.49 -1.50 5.64
N GLU A 23 -18.30 -0.48 5.87
CA GLU A 23 -19.73 -0.65 6.14
C GLU A 23 -20.58 -0.71 4.86
N THR A 24 -20.27 0.15 3.87
CA THR A 24 -21.14 0.32 2.69
C THR A 24 -20.55 -0.26 1.41
N THR A 25 -21.40 -0.77 0.53
CA THR A 25 -20.98 -1.26 -0.80
C THR A 25 -20.39 -0.13 -1.63
N ARG A 26 -20.87 1.11 -1.46
CA ARG A 26 -20.31 2.29 -2.13
C ARG A 26 -18.84 2.50 -1.76
N GLU A 27 -18.51 2.37 -0.48
CA GLU A 27 -17.13 2.51 0.00
C GLU A 27 -16.25 1.35 -0.44
N VAL A 28 -16.77 0.12 -0.45
CA VAL A 28 -16.04 -1.04 -1.01
C VAL A 28 -15.67 -0.79 -2.47
N VAL A 29 -16.61 -0.30 -3.27
CA VAL A 29 -16.38 0.00 -4.69
C VAL A 29 -15.37 1.15 -4.86
N ASP A 30 -15.51 2.24 -4.10
CA ASP A 30 -14.56 3.36 -4.13
C ASP A 30 -13.15 2.92 -3.72
N PHE A 31 -13.04 2.13 -2.66
CA PHE A 31 -11.79 1.56 -2.17
C PHE A 31 -11.13 0.68 -3.22
N ALA A 32 -11.89 -0.24 -3.85
CA ALA A 32 -11.39 -1.13 -4.88
C ALA A 32 -10.87 -0.35 -6.10
N LEU A 33 -11.60 0.68 -6.56
CA LEU A 33 -11.19 1.52 -7.69
C LEU A 33 -9.91 2.30 -7.38
N ARG A 34 -9.81 2.93 -6.21
CA ARG A 34 -8.58 3.61 -5.77
C ARG A 34 -7.39 2.67 -5.65
N ARG A 35 -7.63 1.45 -5.15
CA ARG A 35 -6.61 0.41 -5.04
C ARG A 35 -6.13 -0.04 -6.43
N LEU A 36 -7.05 -0.21 -7.37
CA LEU A 36 -6.78 -0.61 -8.75
C LEU A 36 -5.95 0.44 -9.50
N VAL A 37 -6.29 1.72 -9.33
CA VAL A 37 -5.55 2.85 -9.93
C VAL A 37 -4.20 3.07 -9.22
N GLY A 38 -4.02 2.52 -8.02
CA GLY A 38 -2.79 2.64 -7.24
C GLY A 38 -2.63 3.99 -6.53
N ARG A 39 -1.68 4.07 -5.60
CA ARG A 39 -1.36 5.31 -4.85
C ARG A 39 -0.15 6.08 -5.40
N GLY A 40 0.46 5.61 -6.45
CA GLY A 40 1.60 6.25 -7.08
C GLY A 40 1.93 5.48 -8.33
N SER A 41 2.19 6.20 -9.42
CA SER A 41 2.85 5.58 -10.54
C SER A 41 4.27 5.19 -10.10
N ARG A 42 4.86 4.20 -10.76
CA ARG A 42 6.25 3.82 -10.51
C ARG A 42 7.16 5.06 -10.59
N GLU A 43 6.86 5.99 -11.50
CA GLU A 43 7.56 7.27 -11.62
C GLU A 43 7.43 8.14 -10.36
N GLY A 44 6.26 8.19 -9.73
CA GLY A 44 6.07 8.93 -8.48
C GLY A 44 6.88 8.38 -7.29
N PHE A 45 7.08 7.07 -7.24
CA PHE A 45 7.96 6.45 -6.25
C PHE A 45 9.44 6.66 -6.57
N LEU A 46 9.83 6.60 -7.85
CA LEU A 46 11.19 6.91 -8.28
C LEU A 46 11.55 8.39 -8.05
N ALA A 47 10.59 9.31 -8.15
CA ALA A 47 10.82 10.71 -7.84
C ALA A 47 11.18 10.99 -6.36
N LEU A 48 10.94 10.03 -5.46
CA LEU A 48 11.35 10.09 -4.06
C LEU A 48 12.77 9.53 -3.83
N GLU A 49 13.42 8.99 -4.86
CA GLU A 49 14.81 8.54 -4.79
C GLU A 49 15.73 9.70 -4.37
N GLY A 50 16.56 9.47 -3.35
CA GLY A 50 17.44 10.50 -2.78
C GLY A 50 16.80 11.40 -1.72
N THR A 51 15.53 11.18 -1.35
CA THR A 51 14.88 11.92 -0.26
C THR A 51 14.86 11.13 1.06
N GLY A 52 15.18 11.80 2.18
CA GLY A 52 14.81 11.33 3.52
C GLY A 52 15.75 10.33 4.20
N TRP A 53 17.02 10.21 3.78
CA TRP A 53 17.99 9.37 4.50
C TRP A 53 19.34 10.09 4.65
N GLU A 54 19.72 10.37 5.90
CA GLU A 54 20.98 11.05 6.30
C GLU A 54 21.94 10.10 7.04
N GLY A 55 21.69 8.78 7.00
CA GLY A 55 22.52 7.79 7.71
C GLY A 55 23.84 7.49 7.01
N ASP A 56 24.74 6.79 7.71
CA ASP A 56 25.90 6.12 7.12
C ASP A 56 25.62 4.61 7.05
N LEU A 57 25.66 4.06 5.82
CA LEU A 57 25.27 2.69 5.55
C LEU A 57 26.36 1.73 6.03
N ASP A 58 27.61 2.18 6.03
CA ASP A 58 28.76 1.39 6.43
C ASP A 58 28.84 1.30 7.94
N GLU A 59 28.50 2.37 8.68
CA GLU A 59 28.41 2.35 10.15
C GLU A 59 27.34 1.36 10.64
N MET A 60 26.14 1.36 10.03
CA MET A 60 25.06 0.44 10.38
C MET A 60 25.36 -1.03 10.06
N ARG A 61 26.30 -1.29 9.14
CA ARG A 61 26.69 -2.66 8.74
C ARG A 61 27.78 -3.25 9.63
N GLN A 62 28.57 -2.41 10.29
CA GLN A 62 29.63 -2.85 11.21
C GLN A 62 29.09 -3.61 12.42
N THR A 63 27.87 -3.32 12.87
CA THR A 63 27.26 -3.99 14.04
C THR A 63 26.78 -5.41 13.78
N ARG A 64 26.84 -5.91 12.54
CA ARG A 64 26.24 -7.20 12.16
C ARG A 64 27.14 -8.41 12.45
N PHE A 65 28.44 -8.21 12.67
CA PHE A 65 29.39 -9.25 13.06
C PHE A 65 30.25 -8.71 14.20
N PRO A 66 30.20 -9.32 15.41
CA PRO A 66 31.10 -8.93 16.49
C PRO A 66 32.55 -9.20 16.08
N ASP A 67 33.44 -8.27 16.39
CA ASP A 67 34.89 -8.30 16.08
C ASP A 67 35.64 -9.49 16.71
N TRP A 68 34.95 -10.33 17.51
CA TRP A 68 35.48 -11.47 18.25
C TRP A 68 35.37 -12.79 17.47
N LEU A 69 34.95 -12.73 16.20
CA LEU A 69 34.80 -13.87 15.29
C LEU A 69 36.00 -14.10 14.34
N TYR A 70 37.15 -13.46 14.59
CA TYR A 70 38.44 -13.76 13.93
C TYR A 70 39.57 -13.94 14.94
#